data_AF-A0A3R6JYF0-F1
#
_entry.id   AF-A0A3R6JYF0-F1
#
_cell.length_a   1.000
_cell.length_b   1.000
_cell.length_c   1.000
_cell.angle_alpha   90.00
_cell.angle_beta   90.00
_cell.angle_gamma   90.00
#
_symmetry.space_group_name_H-M   'P 1'
#
loop_
_entity.id
_entity.type
_entity.pdbx_description
1 polymer ?
#
loop_
_entity_poly.entity_id
_entity_poly.type
_entity_poly.pdbx_seq_one_letter_code
_entity_poly.pdbx_strand_id
1 'polypeptide(L)'
;MNETVLKLTNTELAKRVAAVEEFCKSNNLPYFIGIPVENTKEGTSYFYSYLTPAVSGVELTEDKVTKMLNVANGFNTVPPVPVTEFMF
;
A
#
# COMPACT_ATOMS: atom_id res chain seq x y z
N MET A 1 -27.52 -5.45 7.11
CA MET A 1 -26.34 -5.35 6.22
C MET A 1 -25.56 -6.64 6.37
N ASN A 2 -25.38 -7.39 5.27
CA ASN A 2 -24.71 -8.68 5.27
C ASN A 2 -23.21 -8.49 5.47
N GLU A 3 -22.66 -9.15 6.49
CA GLU A 3 -21.22 -9.31 6.68
C GLU A 3 -20.65 -9.98 5.43
N THR A 4 -19.87 -9.23 4.65
CA THR A 4 -19.22 -9.78 3.46
C THR A 4 -17.80 -10.12 3.87
N VAL A 5 -17.61 -11.35 4.34
CA VAL A 5 -16.26 -11.86 4.53
C VAL A 5 -15.71 -12.16 3.13
N LEU A 6 -14.79 -11.33 2.66
CA LEU A 6 -14.04 -11.57 1.42
C LEU A 6 -13.02 -12.69 1.69
N LYS A 7 -13.52 -13.91 1.90
CA LYS A 7 -12.72 -15.13 2.03
C LYS A 7 -12.18 -15.51 0.64
N LEU A 8 -11.20 -14.77 0.13
CA LEU A 8 -10.20 -15.43 -0.69
C LEU A 8 -9.57 -16.48 0.23
N THR A 9 -9.62 -17.75 -0.17
CA THR A 9 -8.85 -18.80 0.51
C THR A 9 -7.42 -18.31 0.60
N ASN A 10 -7.00 -17.98 1.84
CA ASN A 10 -5.76 -17.25 2.15
C ASN A 10 -4.56 -17.80 1.36
N THR A 11 -4.55 -19.10 1.11
CA THR A 11 -3.55 -19.84 0.35
C THR A 11 -3.36 -19.42 -1.11
N GLU A 12 -4.42 -19.15 -1.88
CA GLU A 12 -4.26 -18.83 -3.32
C GLU A 12 -3.85 -17.37 -3.53
N LEU A 13 -4.43 -16.46 -2.73
CA LEU A 13 -4.01 -15.07 -2.74
C LEU A 13 -2.55 -14.93 -2.26
N ALA A 14 -2.19 -15.61 -1.16
CA ALA A 14 -0.84 -15.60 -0.64
C ALA A 14 0.18 -16.11 -1.68
N LYS A 15 -0.14 -17.17 -2.43
CA LYS A 15 0.72 -17.66 -3.52
C LYS A 15 0.92 -16.62 -4.63
N ARG A 16 -0.15 -15.95 -5.06
CA ARG A 16 -0.09 -14.94 -6.12
C ARG A 16 0.67 -13.70 -5.67
N VAL A 17 0.42 -13.25 -4.44
CA VAL A 17 1.17 -12.13 -3.86
C VAL A 17 2.64 -12.52 -3.74
N ALA A 18 2.96 -13.69 -3.20
CA ALA A 18 4.35 -14.17 -3.07
C ALA A 18 5.09 -14.20 -4.42
N ALA A 19 4.42 -14.64 -5.51
CA ALA A 19 5.01 -14.62 -6.84
C ALA A 19 5.31 -13.19 -7.33
N VAL A 20 4.42 -12.22 -7.04
CA VAL A 20 4.67 -10.80 -7.33
C VAL A 20 5.82 -10.29 -6.46
N GLU A 21 5.87 -10.63 -5.17
CA GLU A 21 6.95 -10.19 -4.29
C GLU A 21 8.31 -10.69 -4.77
N GLU A 22 8.41 -11.96 -5.15
CA GLU A 22 9.64 -12.59 -5.62
C GLU A 22 10.12 -11.91 -6.91
N PHE A 23 9.20 -11.68 -7.85
CA PHE A 23 9.50 -10.96 -9.09
C PHE A 23 9.99 -9.54 -8.80
N CYS A 24 9.29 -8.78 -7.96
CA CYS A 24 9.66 -7.42 -7.62
C CYS A 24 11.01 -7.35 -6.89
N LYS A 25 11.23 -8.23 -5.89
CA LYS A 25 12.50 -8.31 -5.14
C LYS A 25 13.68 -8.62 -6.08
N SER A 26 13.53 -9.58 -6.99
CA SER A 26 14.59 -10.00 -7.91
C SER A 26 14.97 -8.92 -8.93
N ASN A 27 14.06 -7.97 -9.20
CA ASN A 27 14.27 -6.89 -10.16
C ASN A 27 14.47 -5.51 -9.49
N ASN A 28 14.60 -5.46 -8.16
CA ASN A 28 14.68 -4.22 -7.39
C ASN A 28 13.52 -3.24 -7.69
N LEU A 29 12.30 -3.75 -7.83
CA LEU A 29 11.12 -2.96 -8.12
C LEU A 29 10.35 -2.66 -6.83
N PRO A 30 10.31 -1.42 -6.34
CA PRO A 30 9.46 -1.04 -5.22
C PRO A 30 7.99 -1.28 -5.56
N TYR A 31 7.20 -1.72 -4.58
CA TYR A 31 5.76 -1.95 -4.77
C TYR A 31 4.97 -1.75 -3.47
N PHE A 32 3.67 -1.57 -3.63
CA PHE A 32 2.70 -1.53 -2.55
C PHE A 32 1.43 -2.24 -2.98
N ILE A 33 1.01 -3.25 -2.23
CA ILE A 33 -0.24 -4.00 -2.39
C ILE A 33 -1.04 -3.81 -1.10
N GLY A 34 -2.27 -3.31 -1.24
CA GLY A 34 -3.25 -3.25 -0.17
C GLY A 34 -4.55 -3.92 -0.63
N ILE A 35 -5.00 -4.93 0.10
CA ILE A 35 -6.18 -5.73 -0.26
C ILE A 35 -7.13 -5.78 0.94
N PRO A 36 -8.38 -5.30 0.83
CA PRO A 36 -9.36 -5.51 1.88
C PRO A 36 -9.70 -7.00 1.96
N VAL A 37 -9.47 -7.61 3.12
CA VAL A 37 -9.69 -9.05 3.35
C VAL A 37 -10.91 -9.31 4.23
N GLU A 38 -11.37 -8.30 4.96
CA GLU A 38 -12.55 -8.40 5.81
C GLU A 38 -13.24 -7.05 5.92
N ASN A 39 -14.57 -7.04 5.92
CA ASN A 39 -15.36 -5.85 6.15
C ASN A 39 -16.50 -6.16 7.12
N THR A 40 -16.38 -5.63 8.35
CA THR A 40 -17.35 -5.81 9.43
C THR A 40 -17.99 -4.48 9.80
N LYS A 41 -18.86 -4.46 10.82
CA LYS A 41 -19.43 -3.21 11.36
C LYS A 41 -18.40 -2.35 12.10
N GLU A 42 -17.30 -2.96 12.57
CA GLU A 42 -16.26 -2.29 13.35
C GLU A 42 -15.19 -1.66 12.45
N GLY A 43 -15.09 -2.12 11.20
CA GLY A 43 -14.17 -1.56 10.21
C GLY A 43 -13.83 -2.54 9.09
N THR A 44 -12.85 -2.13 8.29
CA THR A 44 -12.29 -2.94 7.20
C THR A 44 -10.86 -3.34 7.56
N SER A 45 -10.57 -4.63 7.53
CA SER A 45 -9.22 -5.17 7.70
C SER A 45 -8.54 -5.31 6.35
N TYR A 46 -7.28 -4.92 6.29
CA TYR A 46 -6.47 -4.95 5.07
C TYR A 46 -5.27 -5.88 5.24
N PHE A 47 -4.99 -6.65 4.19
CA PHE A 47 -3.70 -7.28 3.98
C PHE A 47 -2.80 -6.31 3.22
N TYR A 48 -1.59 -6.10 3.72
CA TYR A 48 -0.58 -5.29 3.06
C TYR A 48 0.66 -6.13 2.74
N SER A 49 1.22 -5.91 1.56
CA SER A 49 2.54 -6.41 1.15
C SER A 49 3.25 -5.31 0.37
N TYR A 50 4.53 -5.09 0.63
CA TYR A 50 5.26 -3.97 0.05
C TYR A 50 6.77 -4.22 0.04
N LEU A 51 7.45 -3.51 -0.86
CA LEU A 51 8.90 -3.33 -0.88
C LEU A 51 9.15 -1.84 -1.06
N THR A 52 9.73 -1.19 -0.04
CA THR A 52 9.97 0.26 -0.09
C THR A 52 11.16 0.58 -1.00
N PRO A 53 11.21 1.77 -1.62
CA PRO A 53 12.34 2.19 -2.44
C PRO A 53 13.67 2.15 -1.67
N ALA A 54 13.63 2.55 -0.40
CA ALA A 54 14.79 2.49 0.49
C ALA A 54 15.34 1.07 0.66
N VAL A 55 14.46 0.05 0.80
CA VAL A 55 14.88 -1.35 0.95
C VAL A 55 15.32 -1.95 -0.39
N SER A 56 14.72 -1.55 -1.51
CA SER A 56 15.13 -2.01 -2.84
C SER A 56 16.34 -1.26 -3.41
N GLY A 57 16.91 -0.30 -2.67
CA GLY A 57 18.05 0.51 -3.13
C GLY A 57 17.73 1.41 -4.32
N VAL A 58 16.46 1.80 -4.48
CA VAL A 58 15.98 2.67 -5.57
C VAL A 58 15.60 4.04 -5.02
N GLU A 59 16.02 5.09 -5.72
CA GLU A 59 15.58 6.46 -5.45
C GLU A 59 14.46 6.85 -6.44
N LEU A 60 13.33 7.30 -5.91
CA LEU A 60 12.19 7.77 -6.71
C LEU A 60 12.08 9.28 -6.59
N THR A 61 11.99 9.99 -7.72
CA THR A 61 11.69 11.43 -7.75
C THR A 61 10.35 11.74 -7.07
N GLU A 62 9.39 10.83 -7.18
CA GLU A 62 8.12 10.89 -6.47
C GLU A 62 7.83 9.55 -5.76
N ASP A 63 8.26 9.45 -4.50
CA ASP A 63 8.04 8.25 -3.68
C ASP A 63 6.57 8.14 -3.21
N LYS A 64 5.73 7.52 -4.03
CA LYS A 64 4.34 7.19 -3.66
C LYS A 64 4.24 5.95 -2.78
N VAL A 65 5.19 5.02 -2.87
CA VAL A 65 5.17 3.76 -2.10
C VAL A 65 5.25 4.06 -0.60
N THR A 66 6.22 4.87 -0.19
CA THR A 66 6.37 5.26 1.21
C THR A 66 5.17 6.09 1.69
N LYS A 67 4.60 6.96 0.84
CA LYS A 67 3.38 7.71 1.18
C LYS A 67 2.18 6.79 1.43
N MET A 68 1.96 5.80 0.57
CA MET A 68 0.89 4.81 0.75
C MET A 68 1.11 3.93 1.99
N LEU A 69 2.36 3.54 2.26
CA LEU A 69 2.71 2.81 3.48
C LEU A 69 2.43 3.64 4.74
N ASN A 70 2.72 4.94 4.74
CA ASN A 70 2.37 5.81 5.86
C ASN A 70 0.86 5.87 6.08
N VAL A 71 0.06 6.00 5.02
CA VAL A 71 -1.40 5.96 5.15
C VAL A 71 -1.88 4.62 5.72
N ALA A 72 -1.31 3.51 5.25
CA ALA A 72 -1.60 2.18 5.78
C ALA A 72 -1.23 2.03 7.27
N ASN A 73 -0.20 2.73 7.73
CA ASN A 73 0.21 2.79 9.13
C ASN A 73 -0.61 3.78 9.98
N GLY A 74 -1.66 4.39 9.42
CA GLY A 74 -2.58 5.28 10.15
C GLY A 74 -2.21 6.76 10.11
N PHE A 75 -1.25 7.17 9.27
CA PHE A 75 -0.97 8.59 9.07
C PHE A 75 -2.04 9.23 8.17
N ASN A 76 -2.47 10.44 8.54
CA ASN A 76 -3.42 11.21 7.73
C ASN A 76 -2.72 11.82 6.51
N THR A 77 -3.41 11.82 5.37
CA THR A 77 -2.97 12.59 4.20
C THR A 77 -3.34 14.05 4.39
N VAL A 78 -2.37 14.94 4.16
CA VAL A 78 -2.62 16.39 4.08
C VAL A 78 -2.62 16.78 2.61
N PRO A 79 -3.72 17.34 2.09
CA PRO A 79 -3.73 17.84 0.71
C PRO A 79 -2.69 18.95 0.55
N PRO A 80 -2.05 19.07 -0.62
CA PRO A 80 -1.08 20.14 -0.86
C PRO A 80 -1.76 21.49 -0.65
N VAL A 81 -1.17 22.33 0.21
CA VAL A 81 -1.64 23.71 0.41
C VAL A 81 -1.31 24.47 -0.88
N PRO A 82 -2.27 25.17 -1.50
CA PRO A 82 -1.97 26.05 -2.63
C PRO A 82 -0.89 27.04 -2.18
N VAL A 83 0.27 27.03 -2.83
CA VAL A 83 1.27 28.08 -2.62
C VAL A 83 0.63 29.34 -3.19
N THR A 84 0.07 30.17 -2.31
CA THR A 84 -0.29 31.52 -2.70
C THR A 84 1.04 32.24 -2.77
N GLU A 85 1.61 32.37 -3.96
CA GLU A 85 2.74 33.29 -4.17
C GLU A 85 2.23 34.69 -3.80
N PHE A 86 2.53 35.13 -2.58
CA PHE A 86 2.53 36.55 -2.30
C PHE A 86 3.75 37.12 -3.03
N MET A 87 3.55 37.52 -4.28
CA MET A 87 4.47 38.42 -4.96
C MET A 87 4.42 39.76 -4.21
N PHE A 88 5.44 40.02 -3.41
CA PHE A 88 5.78 41.36 -2.90
C PHE A 88 6.88 41.97 -3.76
#